data_AF-A0A815QPD4-F1
#
_entry.id   AF-A0A815QPD4-F1
#
_cell.length_a   1.000
_cell.length_b   1.000
_cell.length_c   1.000
_cell.angle_alpha   90.00
_cell.angle_beta   90.00
_cell.angle_gamma   90.00
#
_symmetry.space_group_name_H-M   'P 1'
#
loop_
_entity.id
_entity.type
_entity.pdbx_description
1 polymer ?
#
loop_
_entity_poly.entity_id
_entity_poly.type
_entity_poly.pdbx_seq_one_letter_code
_entity_poly.pdbx_strand_id
1 'polypeptide(L)'
;MFGPLQDTFKLAFNSPIIGKRRPLLLYIHHDNRTSNQIFCSEIIDYLCKNFIVWPWDITDELNRNALINILEEMFSSKFFIDFSMEHCPMFIGVTRKFAEENDSFSPSYYEFHFLLINDILIRTYQKLNVQTLMDELISFKEEFDNNEEILPIDFPRKTGLSGEIILLIAEYLSLNDTITIFSTDILRLLQKSKRKLPIIEPSDIFMKTLIKKINYEKIVSLHIKATSFNSTIKLVPSYIFNNVQSFTLVNLEDKNQINQFKKYFPNLIRLSFYYDIPVDFCVLCRIINQIPSSVKRFEIHCRHIHCPHRNGRQLITRINQTNDTVEYFLFNMVHSFKTLINNCFQGYNTCFFISIIDFIKSMSSVQDVRLIINEYNMKKCLDINEWKNLVDMRRQLKNMTLQTVRRMSQDIQITEKVREIQKELSTVRQTIEFQVI
;
A
#
# COMPACT_ATOMS: atom_id res chain seq x y z
N MET A 1 34.44 -8.46 -18.03
CA MET A 1 34.27 -9.12 -16.71
C MET A 1 34.00 -8.01 -15.71
N PHE A 2 32.81 -8.00 -15.10
CA PHE A 2 32.52 -7.05 -14.04
C PHE A 2 33.34 -7.44 -12.81
N GLY A 3 33.98 -6.45 -12.18
CA GLY A 3 34.71 -6.65 -10.94
C GLY A 3 33.77 -6.91 -9.75
N PRO A 4 34.32 -6.91 -8.52
CA PRO A 4 33.53 -6.97 -7.30
C PRO A 4 32.38 -5.96 -7.31
N LEU A 5 31.26 -6.30 -6.65
CA LEU A 5 30.09 -5.42 -6.57
C LEU A 5 30.46 -4.03 -6.02
N GLN A 6 31.40 -3.97 -5.09
CA GLN A 6 31.91 -2.72 -4.50
C GLN A 6 32.51 -1.77 -5.54
N ASP A 7 33.22 -2.30 -6.54
CA ASP A 7 33.81 -1.46 -7.60
C ASP A 7 32.74 -0.97 -8.56
N THR A 8 31.78 -1.84 -8.86
CA THR A 8 30.60 -1.51 -9.66
C THR A 8 29.77 -0.41 -9.00
N PHE A 9 29.65 -0.48 -7.67
CA PHE A 9 28.98 0.51 -6.86
C PHE A 9 29.72 1.87 -6.85
N LYS A 10 31.06 1.85 -6.78
CA LYS A 10 31.86 3.07 -6.93
C LYS A 10 31.67 3.70 -8.31
N LEU A 11 31.59 2.89 -9.37
CA LEU A 11 31.33 3.39 -10.72
C LEU A 11 29.94 4.03 -10.84
N ALA A 12 28.93 3.40 -10.23
CA ALA A 12 27.54 3.88 -10.27
C ALA A 12 27.38 5.21 -9.52
N PHE A 13 27.84 5.29 -8.27
CA PHE A 13 27.48 6.39 -7.37
C PHE A 13 28.64 7.30 -6.96
N ASN A 14 29.89 6.85 -7.11
CA ASN A 14 31.09 7.58 -6.66
C ASN A 14 32.02 7.97 -7.82
N SER A 15 31.54 7.90 -9.07
CA SER A 15 32.31 8.46 -10.19
C SER A 15 32.56 9.96 -9.94
N PRO A 16 33.80 10.43 -10.08
CA PRO A 16 34.12 11.85 -9.93
C PRO A 16 33.47 12.70 -11.04
N ILE A 17 33.14 12.08 -12.18
CA ILE A 17 32.44 12.73 -13.29
C ILE A 17 30.96 12.40 -13.15
N ILE A 18 30.15 13.40 -12.78
CA ILE A 18 28.70 13.26 -12.51
C ILE A 18 27.98 12.70 -13.73
N GLY A 19 28.22 13.24 -14.93
CA GLY A 19 27.62 12.73 -16.17
C GLY A 19 28.03 11.31 -16.58
N LYS A 20 28.97 10.66 -15.86
CA LYS A 20 29.31 9.24 -16.04
C LYS A 20 28.63 8.33 -15.00
N ARG A 21 27.99 8.91 -13.98
CA ARG A 21 27.20 8.16 -13.01
C ARG A 21 25.98 7.60 -13.70
N ARG A 22 25.67 6.36 -13.38
CA ARG A 22 24.55 5.61 -13.95
C ARG A 22 23.96 4.75 -12.84
N PRO A 23 22.63 4.54 -12.82
CA PRO A 23 22.01 3.69 -11.83
C PRO A 23 22.58 2.28 -11.89
N LEU A 24 22.70 1.63 -10.73
CA LEU A 24 23.12 0.24 -10.63
C LEU A 24 21.89 -0.67 -10.74
N LEU A 25 21.95 -1.62 -11.67
CA LEU A 25 20.99 -2.72 -11.80
C LEU A 25 21.68 -4.04 -11.47
N LEU A 26 21.22 -4.74 -10.43
CA LEU A 26 21.65 -6.12 -10.18
C LEU A 26 20.79 -7.04 -11.05
N TYR A 27 21.42 -7.80 -11.95
CA TYR A 27 20.76 -8.80 -12.77
C TYR A 27 20.95 -10.17 -12.14
N ILE A 28 19.89 -10.73 -11.57
CA ILE A 28 19.90 -12.02 -10.88
C ILE A 28 19.39 -13.09 -11.83
N HIS A 29 20.25 -14.07 -12.11
CA HIS A 29 20.04 -15.14 -13.08
C HIS A 29 19.88 -16.50 -12.40
N HIS A 30 19.14 -17.41 -13.03
CA HIS A 30 19.00 -18.80 -12.59
C HIS A 30 18.79 -19.74 -13.81
N ASP A 31 19.68 -20.72 -14.02
CA ASP A 31 19.75 -21.56 -15.22
C ASP A 31 18.53 -22.46 -15.46
N ASN A 32 17.86 -22.93 -14.41
CA ASN A 32 16.67 -23.80 -14.53
C ASN A 32 15.42 -23.12 -15.15
N ARG A 33 15.53 -21.91 -15.69
CA ARG A 33 14.42 -21.22 -16.36
C ARG A 33 14.72 -21.00 -17.83
N THR A 34 13.78 -21.42 -18.69
CA THR A 34 13.80 -21.23 -20.16
C THR A 34 13.67 -19.76 -20.60
N SER A 35 13.73 -18.81 -19.67
CA SER A 35 13.57 -17.37 -19.87
C SER A 35 14.82 -16.66 -20.42
N ASN A 36 15.90 -17.37 -20.70
CA ASN A 36 17.16 -16.80 -21.23
C ASN A 36 17.04 -16.14 -22.62
N GLN A 37 15.88 -16.20 -23.27
CA GLN A 37 15.59 -15.55 -24.56
C GLN A 37 14.73 -14.27 -24.45
N ILE A 38 14.42 -13.77 -23.24
CA ILE A 38 13.42 -12.70 -23.04
C ILE A 38 13.91 -11.30 -23.41
N PHE A 39 15.22 -11.04 -23.40
CA PHE A 39 15.71 -9.69 -23.71
C PHE A 39 15.94 -9.53 -25.22
N CYS A 40 15.09 -8.72 -25.87
CA CYS A 40 15.38 -8.24 -27.22
C CYS A 40 16.64 -7.35 -27.19
N SER A 41 17.34 -7.27 -28.31
CA SER A 41 18.56 -6.47 -28.45
C SER A 41 18.36 -5.01 -28.02
N GLU A 42 17.18 -4.45 -28.24
CA GLU A 42 16.83 -3.07 -27.88
C GLU A 42 16.89 -2.82 -26.36
N ILE A 43 16.35 -3.74 -25.54
CA ILE A 43 16.40 -3.62 -24.08
C ILE A 43 17.85 -3.78 -23.60
N ILE A 44 18.59 -4.75 -24.14
CA ILE A 44 19.99 -4.96 -23.77
C ILE A 44 20.82 -3.70 -24.08
N ASP A 45 20.65 -3.16 -25.28
CA ASP A 45 21.33 -1.94 -25.71
C ASP A 45 20.99 -0.76 -24.80
N TYR A 46 19.72 -0.59 -24.42
CA TYR A 46 19.29 0.46 -23.51
C TYR A 46 19.89 0.27 -22.12
N LEU A 47 19.85 -0.95 -21.58
CA LEU A 47 20.42 -1.28 -20.26
C LEU A 47 21.93 -1.02 -20.22
N CYS A 48 22.68 -1.50 -21.20
CA CYS A 48 24.13 -1.31 -21.26
C CYS A 48 24.54 0.17 -21.43
N LYS A 49 23.73 0.97 -22.14
CA LYS A 49 23.97 2.40 -22.31
C LYS A 49 23.66 3.18 -21.03
N ASN A 50 22.50 2.93 -20.42
CA ASN A 50 21.96 3.79 -19.38
C ASN A 50 22.28 3.34 -17.95
N PHE A 51 22.67 2.09 -17.75
CA PHE A 51 22.87 1.49 -16.43
C PHE A 51 24.26 0.89 -16.26
N ILE A 52 24.66 0.77 -15.00
CA ILE A 52 25.70 -0.18 -14.61
C ILE A 52 25.00 -1.48 -14.25
N VAL A 53 25.06 -2.47 -15.14
CA VAL A 53 24.45 -3.79 -14.91
C VAL A 53 25.47 -4.71 -14.24
N TRP A 54 25.12 -5.28 -13.10
CA TRP A 54 25.95 -6.26 -12.39
C TRP A 54 25.24 -7.61 -12.34
N PRO A 55 25.67 -8.60 -13.14
CA PRO A 55 25.05 -9.91 -13.16
C PRO A 55 25.51 -10.78 -11.98
N TRP A 56 24.60 -11.60 -11.46
CA TRP A 56 24.88 -12.63 -10.47
C TRP A 56 24.04 -13.88 -10.71
N ASP A 57 24.67 -15.05 -10.68
CA ASP A 57 24.01 -16.34 -10.86
C ASP A 57 23.66 -16.96 -9.50
N ILE A 58 22.37 -17.22 -9.26
CA ILE A 58 21.87 -17.87 -8.04
C ILE A 58 21.43 -19.31 -8.27
N THR A 59 21.82 -19.93 -9.39
CA THR A 59 21.52 -21.34 -9.69
C THR A 59 22.02 -22.27 -8.58
N ASP A 60 23.21 -22.01 -8.06
CA ASP A 60 23.75 -22.69 -6.88
C ASP A 60 23.30 -21.98 -5.59
N GLU A 61 22.82 -22.75 -4.62
CA GLU A 61 22.46 -22.24 -3.30
C GLU A 61 23.63 -21.54 -2.59
N LEU A 62 24.87 -21.98 -2.82
CA LEU A 62 26.07 -21.32 -2.31
C LEU A 62 26.19 -19.89 -2.87
N ASN A 63 25.95 -19.72 -4.17
CA ASN A 63 25.99 -18.40 -4.80
C ASN A 63 24.81 -17.52 -4.34
N ARG A 64 23.63 -18.11 -4.13
CA ARG A 64 22.47 -17.40 -3.57
C ARG A 64 22.79 -16.85 -2.17
N ASN A 65 23.33 -17.69 -1.29
CA ASN A 65 23.69 -17.30 0.06
C ASN A 65 24.85 -16.28 0.08
N ALA A 66 25.83 -16.43 -0.82
CA ALA A 66 26.90 -15.44 -0.98
C ALA A 66 26.36 -14.07 -1.37
N LEU A 67 25.40 -14.00 -2.31
CA LEU A 67 24.74 -12.74 -2.67
C LEU A 67 24.03 -12.10 -1.48
N ILE A 68 23.23 -12.89 -0.75
CA ILE A 68 22.50 -12.39 0.43
C ILE A 68 23.49 -11.78 1.43
N ASN A 69 24.58 -12.48 1.74
CA ASN A 69 25.60 -11.98 2.66
C ASN A 69 26.24 -10.68 2.17
N ILE A 70 26.57 -10.58 0.87
CA ILE A 70 27.12 -9.35 0.27
C ILE A 70 26.13 -8.19 0.42
N LEU A 71 24.84 -8.41 0.16
CA LEU A 71 23.81 -7.37 0.28
C LEU A 71 23.55 -6.99 1.75
N GLU A 72 23.54 -7.94 2.68
CA GLU A 72 23.41 -7.64 4.11
C GLU A 72 24.59 -6.82 4.63
N GLU A 73 25.82 -7.14 4.21
CA GLU A 73 27.03 -6.40 4.57
C GLU A 73 27.02 -4.98 3.99
N MET A 74 26.70 -4.82 2.69
CA MET A 74 26.75 -3.52 2.02
C MET A 74 25.69 -2.54 2.50
N PHE A 75 24.54 -3.01 2.96
CA PHE A 75 23.38 -2.14 3.21
C PHE A 75 22.89 -2.16 4.67
N SER A 76 23.64 -2.80 5.58
CA SER A 76 23.41 -2.75 7.04
C SER A 76 21.96 -3.01 7.48
N SER A 77 21.22 -3.76 6.67
CA SER A 77 19.81 -4.10 6.88
C SER A 77 19.63 -5.58 6.60
N LYS A 78 18.89 -6.28 7.47
CA LYS A 78 18.50 -7.67 7.22
C LYS A 78 17.60 -7.67 5.99
N PHE A 79 18.20 -8.04 4.88
CA PHE A 79 17.53 -8.07 3.59
C PHE A 79 16.63 -9.31 3.56
N PHE A 80 15.34 -9.13 3.87
CA PHE A 80 14.33 -10.17 3.67
C PHE A 80 13.86 -10.22 2.22
N ILE A 81 14.79 -10.26 1.27
CA ILE A 81 14.44 -10.65 -0.10
C ILE A 81 14.36 -12.17 -0.10
N ASP A 82 13.12 -12.66 -0.17
CA ASP A 82 12.90 -14.02 -0.60
C ASP A 82 13.27 -14.08 -2.09
N PHE A 83 14.52 -14.44 -2.38
CA PHE A 83 14.97 -14.79 -3.73
C PHE A 83 14.30 -16.10 -4.14
N SER A 84 12.96 -16.09 -4.24
CA SER A 84 12.22 -17.22 -4.76
C SER A 84 12.68 -17.44 -6.20
N MET A 85 13.15 -18.66 -6.46
CA MET A 85 13.58 -19.13 -7.78
C MET A 85 12.45 -19.03 -8.83
N GLU A 86 11.21 -18.81 -8.39
CA GLU A 86 10.05 -18.56 -9.24
C GLU A 86 10.09 -17.21 -9.96
N HIS A 87 10.88 -16.26 -9.45
CA HIS A 87 10.94 -14.90 -9.98
C HIS A 87 12.20 -14.61 -10.80
N CYS A 88 13.01 -15.60 -11.16
CA CYS A 88 14.20 -15.35 -11.99
C CYS A 88 13.91 -15.48 -13.51
N PRO A 89 14.56 -14.67 -14.37
CA PRO A 89 15.57 -13.65 -14.05
C PRO A 89 14.97 -12.37 -13.46
N MET A 90 15.69 -11.71 -12.56
CA MET A 90 15.25 -10.51 -11.82
C MET A 90 16.21 -9.34 -12.00
N PHE A 91 15.67 -8.12 -12.08
CA PHE A 91 16.45 -6.89 -11.89
C PHE A 91 16.14 -6.22 -10.57
N ILE A 92 17.18 -5.76 -9.88
CA ILE A 92 17.06 -4.93 -8.69
C ILE A 92 17.73 -3.58 -8.97
N GLY A 93 16.93 -2.50 -8.90
CA GLY A 93 17.43 -1.13 -9.02
C GLY A 93 17.98 -0.62 -7.69
N VAL A 94 19.20 -0.11 -7.71
CA VAL A 94 19.80 0.54 -6.55
C VAL A 94 19.90 2.03 -6.82
N THR A 95 19.40 2.85 -5.90
CA THR A 95 19.55 4.30 -5.94
C THR A 95 20.22 4.78 -4.65
N ARG A 96 20.85 5.95 -4.72
CA ARG A 96 21.44 6.60 -3.56
C ARG A 96 20.41 7.56 -2.97
N LYS A 97 20.17 7.47 -1.66
CA LYS A 97 19.29 8.39 -0.95
C LYS A 97 20.04 9.14 0.13
N PHE A 98 20.05 10.46 0.03
CA PHE A 98 20.70 11.29 1.03
C PHE A 98 19.80 11.40 2.27
N ALA A 99 20.38 11.26 3.46
CA ALA A 99 19.67 11.48 4.71
C ALA A 99 19.15 12.93 4.78
N GLU A 100 17.91 13.11 5.24
CA GLU A 100 17.32 14.45 5.42
C GLU A 100 18.18 15.27 6.43
N GLU A 101 18.39 16.57 6.17
CA GLU A 101 19.29 17.49 6.91
C GLU A 101 19.08 17.57 8.44
N ASN A 102 18.03 16.95 9.01
CA ASN A 102 17.79 16.93 10.45
C ASN A 102 18.62 15.88 11.20
N ASP A 103 19.26 14.95 10.48
CA ASP A 103 20.13 13.95 11.09
C ASP A 103 21.59 14.36 10.89
N SER A 104 22.04 15.31 11.71
CA SER A 104 23.37 15.95 11.63
C SER A 104 24.59 15.01 11.70
N PHE A 105 24.36 13.69 11.80
CA PHE A 105 25.38 12.66 11.86
C PHE A 105 25.16 11.47 10.93
N SER A 106 24.13 11.46 10.06
CA SER A 106 23.85 10.26 9.24
C SER A 106 24.56 10.31 7.88
N PRO A 107 25.46 9.37 7.56
CA PRO A 107 26.06 9.25 6.23
C PRO A 107 24.98 8.97 5.17
N SER A 108 25.24 9.32 3.90
CA SER A 108 24.35 8.92 2.80
C SER A 108 24.12 7.42 2.84
N TYR A 109 22.86 6.99 2.94
CA TYR A 109 22.50 5.59 2.83
C TYR A 109 22.03 5.28 1.40
N TYR A 110 21.98 4.02 1.05
CA TYR A 110 21.52 3.60 -0.27
C TYR A 110 20.18 2.91 -0.09
N GLU A 111 19.21 3.27 -0.91
CA GLU A 111 17.88 2.69 -0.86
C GLU A 111 17.72 1.77 -2.07
N PHE A 112 17.14 0.59 -1.82
CA PHE A 112 16.77 -0.30 -2.90
C PHE A 112 15.39 0.07 -3.38
N HIS A 113 15.32 0.39 -4.65
CA HIS A 113 14.05 0.35 -5.35
C HIS A 113 13.93 -1.06 -5.89
N PHE A 114 13.06 -1.84 -5.26
CA PHE A 114 12.45 -2.98 -5.94
C PHE A 114 11.64 -2.41 -7.09
N LEU A 115 12.33 -2.12 -8.19
CA LEU A 115 11.66 -1.95 -9.44
C LEU A 115 10.91 -3.26 -9.65
N LEU A 116 9.59 -3.13 -9.70
CA LEU A 116 8.65 -4.19 -10.04
C LEU A 116 8.91 -4.74 -11.45
N ILE A 117 10.08 -4.49 -12.06
CA ILE A 117 10.57 -5.07 -13.31
C ILE A 117 10.35 -6.57 -13.29
N ASN A 118 10.40 -7.23 -12.13
CA ASN A 118 10.12 -8.65 -12.05
C ASN A 118 8.64 -9.01 -12.23
N ASP A 119 7.73 -8.32 -11.56
CA ASP A 119 6.29 -8.48 -11.79
C ASP A 119 5.92 -8.09 -13.22
N ILE A 120 6.63 -7.12 -13.81
CA ILE A 120 6.45 -6.71 -15.19
C ILE A 120 7.04 -7.72 -16.14
N LEU A 121 8.24 -8.24 -15.94
CA LEU A 121 8.85 -9.30 -16.75
C LEU A 121 7.99 -10.56 -16.71
N ILE A 122 7.47 -10.93 -15.52
CA ILE A 122 6.52 -12.03 -15.35
C ILE A 122 5.19 -11.74 -16.09
N ARG A 123 4.68 -10.51 -16.03
CA ARG A 123 3.48 -10.09 -16.79
C ARG A 123 3.75 -10.00 -18.30
N THR A 124 4.94 -9.57 -18.71
CA THR A 124 5.38 -9.44 -20.11
C THR A 124 5.59 -10.83 -20.73
N TYR A 125 6.08 -11.79 -19.94
CA TYR A 125 6.20 -13.20 -20.31
C TYR A 125 4.85 -13.84 -20.60
N GLN A 126 3.81 -13.48 -19.83
CA GLN A 126 2.49 -14.09 -19.99
C GLN A 126 1.57 -13.31 -20.93
N LYS A 127 1.68 -11.97 -20.98
CA LYS A 127 0.86 -11.04 -21.79
C LYS A 127 1.54 -9.65 -21.95
N LEU A 128 2.20 -9.43 -23.10
CA LEU A 128 2.37 -8.13 -23.83
C LEU A 128 3.42 -7.06 -23.42
N ASN A 129 3.99 -6.49 -24.49
CA ASN A 129 4.54 -5.15 -24.78
C ASN A 129 5.90 -4.71 -24.17
N VAL A 130 6.97 -4.92 -24.96
CA VAL A 130 8.34 -4.37 -24.76
C VAL A 130 8.34 -2.86 -24.44
N GLN A 131 7.39 -2.10 -25.01
CA GLN A 131 7.30 -0.66 -24.79
C GLN A 131 7.06 -0.31 -23.31
N THR A 132 6.19 -1.04 -22.62
CA THR A 132 5.88 -0.78 -21.20
C THR A 132 7.13 -0.95 -20.32
N LEU A 133 7.92 -1.99 -20.59
CA LEU A 133 9.18 -2.21 -19.88
C LEU A 133 10.20 -1.10 -20.16
N MET A 134 10.28 -0.64 -21.41
CA MET A 134 11.14 0.48 -21.80
C MET A 134 10.72 1.77 -21.10
N ASP A 135 9.43 2.09 -21.04
CA ASP A 135 8.90 3.30 -20.40
C ASP A 135 9.25 3.33 -18.90
N GLU A 136 9.19 2.19 -18.22
CA GLU A 136 9.58 2.11 -16.81
C GLU A 136 11.09 2.23 -16.58
N LEU A 137 11.91 1.64 -17.45
CA LEU A 137 13.37 1.81 -17.40
C LEU A 137 13.77 3.26 -17.70
N ILE A 138 13.04 3.95 -18.57
CA ILE A 138 13.21 5.39 -18.84
C ILE A 138 12.85 6.20 -17.61
N SER A 139 11.65 6.00 -17.05
CA SER A 139 11.17 6.70 -15.85
C SER A 139 12.14 6.56 -14.67
N PHE A 140 12.64 5.36 -14.42
CA PHE A 140 13.63 5.15 -13.35
C PHE A 140 14.99 5.81 -13.64
N LYS A 141 15.44 5.82 -14.90
CA LYS A 141 16.66 6.53 -15.29
C LYS A 141 16.51 8.04 -15.11
N GLU A 142 15.37 8.60 -15.48
CA GLU A 142 15.05 10.01 -15.27
C GLU A 142 15.02 10.36 -13.78
N GLU A 143 14.42 9.51 -12.93
CA GLU A 143 14.46 9.68 -11.47
C GLU A 143 15.91 9.69 -10.95
N PHE A 144 16.76 8.78 -11.42
CA PHE A 144 18.18 8.76 -11.06
C PHE A 144 18.92 10.02 -11.52
N ASP A 145 18.73 10.44 -12.76
CA ASP A 145 19.40 11.62 -13.32
C ASP A 145 18.99 12.89 -12.60
N ASN A 146 17.71 13.05 -12.32
CA ASN A 146 17.19 14.17 -11.53
C ASN A 146 17.83 14.22 -10.14
N ASN A 147 18.13 13.08 -9.53
CA ASN A 147 18.81 13.02 -8.23
C ASN A 147 20.31 13.36 -8.32
N GLU A 148 20.97 13.06 -9.45
CA GLU A 148 22.40 13.33 -9.67
C GLU A 148 22.69 14.75 -10.19
N GLU A 149 21.79 15.35 -11.01
CA GLU A 149 21.94 16.71 -11.55
C GLU A 149 21.86 17.82 -10.49
N ILE A 150 21.30 17.53 -9.30
CA ILE A 150 21.20 18.46 -8.17
C ILE A 150 22.59 18.76 -7.54
N LEU A 151 23.68 18.20 -8.08
CA LEU A 151 25.05 18.36 -7.56
C LEU A 151 25.94 19.24 -8.46
N PRO A 152 26.28 20.49 -8.07
CA PRO A 152 27.46 21.19 -8.57
C PRO A 152 28.68 21.06 -7.63
N ILE A 153 29.86 21.06 -8.25
CA ILE A 153 31.16 20.67 -7.68
C ILE A 153 31.75 21.70 -6.68
N ASP A 154 31.32 22.96 -6.65
CA ASP A 154 31.84 23.97 -5.71
C ASP A 154 30.85 25.14 -5.51
N PHE A 155 29.71 24.93 -4.86
CA PHE A 155 28.82 26.04 -4.51
C PHE A 155 28.26 25.97 -3.07
N PRO A 156 28.20 27.09 -2.33
CA PRO A 156 27.70 27.10 -0.97
C PRO A 156 26.19 26.87 -0.97
N ARG A 157 25.80 25.78 -0.31
CA ARG A 157 24.44 25.36 0.10
C ARG A 157 23.39 26.49 0.17
N LYS A 158 22.80 26.95 -0.93
CA LYS A 158 21.64 27.87 -0.93
C LYS A 158 21.03 27.99 -2.33
N THR A 159 20.11 27.08 -2.66
CA THR A 159 18.77 27.32 -3.26
C THR A 159 18.23 26.00 -3.82
N GLY A 160 16.97 25.68 -3.52
CA GLY A 160 16.34 24.37 -3.78
C GLY A 160 15.39 24.39 -4.98
N LEU A 161 15.35 23.26 -5.68
CA LEU A 161 14.66 23.00 -6.95
C LEU A 161 13.19 22.56 -6.77
N SER A 162 12.47 23.10 -5.78
CA SER A 162 11.11 22.64 -5.44
C SER A 162 9.98 23.30 -6.26
N GLY A 163 10.27 24.30 -7.08
CA GLY A 163 9.25 25.08 -7.79
C GLY A 163 8.78 24.48 -9.13
N GLU A 164 9.66 23.79 -9.85
CA GLU A 164 9.42 23.39 -11.25
C GLU A 164 8.60 22.10 -11.38
N ILE A 165 8.76 21.16 -10.44
CA ILE A 165 7.93 19.94 -10.36
C ILE A 165 6.46 20.28 -10.03
N ILE A 166 6.23 21.34 -9.25
CA ILE A 166 4.88 21.82 -8.91
C ILE A 166 4.19 22.47 -10.13
N LEU A 167 4.96 23.20 -10.95
CA LEU A 167 4.45 23.80 -12.20
C LEU A 167 4.06 22.73 -13.22
N LEU A 168 4.87 21.68 -13.39
CA LEU A 168 4.58 20.55 -14.28
C LEU A 168 3.32 19.76 -13.84
N ILE A 169 3.17 19.47 -12.55
CA ILE A 169 1.98 18.79 -12.03
C ILE A 169 0.73 19.68 -12.19
N ALA A 170 0.84 21.00 -11.98
CA ALA A 170 -0.28 21.93 -12.11
C ALA A 170 -0.68 22.22 -13.56
N GLU A 171 0.27 22.29 -14.49
CA GLU A 171 0.00 22.38 -15.94
C GLU A 171 -0.61 21.08 -16.45
N TYR A 172 -0.08 19.92 -16.05
CA TYR A 172 -0.63 18.62 -16.42
C TYR A 172 -2.07 18.41 -15.88
N LEU A 173 -2.35 18.84 -14.64
CA LEU A 173 -3.69 18.82 -14.05
C LEU A 173 -4.66 19.82 -14.71
N SER A 174 -4.16 20.88 -15.35
CA SER A 174 -4.98 21.83 -16.10
C SER A 174 -5.31 21.35 -17.52
N LEU A 175 -4.56 20.36 -18.02
CA LEU A 175 -4.63 19.89 -19.41
C LEU A 175 -5.38 18.54 -19.58
N ASN A 176 -5.61 17.76 -18.52
CA ASN A 176 -6.28 16.45 -18.62
C ASN A 176 -7.43 16.26 -17.61
N ASP A 177 -8.62 15.96 -18.15
CA ASP A 177 -9.91 15.89 -17.44
C ASP A 177 -10.13 14.68 -16.49
N THR A 178 -9.12 13.84 -16.27
CA THR A 178 -9.33 12.47 -15.72
C THR A 178 -8.43 12.05 -14.57
N ILE A 179 -7.70 12.97 -13.92
CA ILE A 179 -6.96 12.61 -12.70
C ILE A 179 -7.92 12.60 -11.51
N THR A 180 -8.44 11.41 -11.22
CA THR A 180 -9.52 11.13 -10.26
C THR A 180 -9.01 10.78 -8.85
N ILE A 181 -7.69 10.80 -8.61
CA ILE A 181 -7.08 10.42 -7.33
C ILE A 181 -6.04 11.46 -6.91
N PHE A 182 -6.33 12.22 -5.85
CA PHE A 182 -5.37 13.10 -5.18
C PHE A 182 -4.81 12.40 -3.95
N SER A 183 -3.48 12.30 -3.83
CA SER A 183 -2.81 11.84 -2.61
C SER A 183 -2.36 13.02 -1.74
N THR A 184 -2.39 12.85 -0.43
CA THR A 184 -1.81 13.83 0.52
C THR A 184 -0.32 14.05 0.34
N ASP A 185 0.40 13.14 -0.33
CA ASP A 185 1.83 13.31 -0.56
C ASP A 185 2.11 14.43 -1.55
N ILE A 186 1.22 14.64 -2.55
CA ILE A 186 1.23 15.85 -3.39
C ILE A 186 1.00 17.09 -2.53
N LEU A 187 0.01 17.07 -1.64
CA LEU A 187 -0.28 18.19 -0.72
C LEU A 187 0.84 18.45 0.30
N ARG A 188 1.59 17.42 0.72
CA ARG A 188 2.74 17.53 1.63
C ARG A 188 4.02 17.95 0.92
N LEU A 189 4.25 17.50 -0.32
CA LEU A 189 5.35 17.95 -1.17
C LEU A 189 5.23 19.46 -1.41
N LEU A 190 4.00 19.97 -1.55
CA LEU A 190 3.71 21.41 -1.58
C LEU A 190 4.00 22.13 -0.25
N GLN A 191 3.97 21.43 0.90
CA GLN A 191 4.17 21.99 2.24
C GLN A 191 5.63 21.93 2.74
N LYS A 192 6.46 21.02 2.18
CA LYS A 192 7.82 20.73 2.68
C LYS A 192 8.93 21.61 2.07
N SER A 193 8.64 22.52 1.13
CA SER A 193 9.60 23.49 0.61
C SER A 193 9.91 24.60 1.64
N LYS A 194 10.79 24.31 2.60
CA LYS A 194 11.24 25.30 3.60
C LYS A 194 12.71 25.69 3.38
N ARG A 195 12.93 26.85 2.75
CA ARG A 195 13.86 27.84 3.29
C ARG A 195 13.18 29.22 3.30
N LYS A 196 13.01 29.75 4.52
CA LYS A 196 12.59 31.11 4.88
C LYS A 196 11.39 31.67 4.10
N LEU A 197 10.27 30.98 4.18
CA LEU A 197 9.00 31.66 4.39
C LEU A 197 8.54 31.29 5.80
N PRO A 198 7.94 32.24 6.56
CA PRO A 198 7.36 31.93 7.86
C PRO A 198 6.33 30.81 7.67
N ILE A 199 5.97 30.13 8.76
CA ILE A 199 4.84 29.18 8.85
C ILE A 199 3.88 29.43 7.70
N ILE A 200 3.84 28.54 6.70
CA ILE A 200 2.97 28.69 5.52
C ILE A 200 1.55 28.55 6.04
N GLU A 201 1.02 29.67 6.50
CA GLU A 201 -0.38 29.85 6.74
C GLU A 201 -1.12 29.56 5.43
N PRO A 202 -2.37 29.07 5.49
CA PRO A 202 -3.28 29.05 4.33
C PRO A 202 -3.41 30.40 3.61
N SER A 203 -2.86 31.49 4.18
CA SER A 203 -2.77 32.81 3.58
C SER A 203 -1.74 32.90 2.44
N ASP A 204 -0.83 31.92 2.28
CA ASP A 204 0.15 31.89 1.20
C ASP A 204 -0.52 31.94 -0.18
N ILE A 205 -0.23 33.03 -0.90
CA ILE A 205 -0.80 33.38 -2.19
C ILE A 205 -0.55 32.27 -3.21
N PHE A 206 0.58 31.56 -3.14
CA PHE A 206 0.93 30.49 -4.07
C PHE A 206 0.01 29.27 -3.89
N MET A 207 -0.17 28.80 -2.66
CA MET A 207 -1.09 27.70 -2.37
C MET A 207 -2.55 28.07 -2.67
N LYS A 208 -2.97 29.30 -2.35
CA LYS A 208 -4.28 29.81 -2.77
C LYS A 208 -4.44 29.80 -4.29
N THR A 209 -3.38 30.09 -5.04
CA THR A 209 -3.41 30.13 -6.51
C THR A 209 -3.46 28.71 -7.10
N LEU A 210 -2.70 27.77 -6.55
CA LEU A 210 -2.71 26.37 -6.98
C LEU A 210 -4.05 25.71 -6.66
N ILE A 211 -4.58 25.90 -5.44
CA ILE A 211 -5.90 25.39 -5.04
C ILE A 211 -7.00 26.00 -5.89
N LYS A 212 -6.90 27.28 -6.28
CA LYS A 212 -7.83 27.91 -7.23
C LYS A 212 -7.80 27.29 -8.63
N LYS A 213 -6.70 26.65 -9.05
CA LYS A 213 -6.61 25.93 -10.34
C LYS A 213 -7.21 24.54 -10.27
N ILE A 214 -7.33 23.94 -9.09
CA ILE A 214 -7.98 22.63 -8.92
C ILE A 214 -9.48 22.84 -9.03
N ASN A 215 -10.08 22.34 -10.12
CA ASN A 215 -11.52 22.24 -10.22
C ASN A 215 -12.01 21.11 -9.29
N TYR A 216 -12.26 21.46 -8.02
CA TYR A 216 -12.71 20.51 -6.99
C TYR A 216 -14.07 19.88 -7.33
N GLU A 217 -14.86 20.50 -8.20
CA GLU A 217 -16.11 19.92 -8.70
C GLU A 217 -15.83 18.69 -9.57
N LYS A 218 -14.64 18.52 -10.15
CA LYS A 218 -14.32 17.30 -10.92
C LYS A 218 -13.77 16.14 -10.06
N ILE A 219 -13.52 16.35 -8.77
CA ILE A 219 -12.92 15.32 -7.92
C ILE A 219 -13.98 14.30 -7.51
N VAL A 220 -13.78 13.04 -7.89
CA VAL A 220 -14.69 11.92 -7.57
C VAL A 220 -14.15 11.03 -6.46
N SER A 221 -12.82 10.96 -6.29
CA SER A 221 -12.18 10.17 -5.23
C SER A 221 -11.06 10.98 -4.56
N LEU A 222 -10.93 10.81 -3.25
CA LEU A 222 -9.97 11.53 -2.43
C LEU A 222 -9.21 10.58 -1.50
N HIS A 223 -7.90 10.78 -1.37
CA HIS A 223 -7.04 9.95 -0.53
C HIS A 223 -6.20 10.82 0.41
N ILE A 224 -6.43 10.69 1.73
CA ILE A 224 -5.82 11.55 2.76
C ILE A 224 -5.14 10.74 3.86
N LYS A 225 -3.90 11.08 4.20
CA LYS A 225 -3.28 10.67 5.47
C LYS A 225 -3.90 11.43 6.65
N ALA A 226 -4.38 10.71 7.65
CA ALA A 226 -5.21 11.28 8.72
C ALA A 226 -4.47 12.26 9.64
N THR A 227 -3.15 12.12 9.83
CA THR A 227 -2.32 13.14 10.50
C THR A 227 -2.41 14.51 9.82
N SER A 228 -2.84 14.53 8.55
CA SER A 228 -3.11 15.74 7.78
C SER A 228 -4.59 16.04 7.61
N PHE A 229 -5.55 15.25 8.12
CA PHE A 229 -6.97 15.48 7.85
C PHE A 229 -7.44 16.84 8.39
N ASN A 230 -7.25 17.09 9.68
CA ASN A 230 -7.69 18.34 10.30
C ASN A 230 -6.96 19.55 9.73
N SER A 231 -5.65 19.47 9.46
CA SER A 231 -4.93 20.57 8.83
C SER A 231 -5.44 20.75 7.41
N THR A 232 -5.41 19.74 6.55
CA THR A 232 -5.84 19.83 5.14
C THR A 232 -7.28 20.33 5.00
N ILE A 233 -8.24 19.79 5.74
CA ILE A 233 -9.65 20.16 5.58
C ILE A 233 -9.98 21.52 6.23
N LYS A 234 -9.34 21.88 7.35
CA LYS A 234 -9.53 23.22 7.95
C LYS A 234 -8.95 24.34 7.10
N LEU A 235 -7.95 24.07 6.25
CA LEU A 235 -7.39 25.03 5.30
C LEU A 235 -8.37 25.29 4.12
N VAL A 236 -9.36 24.42 3.95
CA VAL A 236 -10.31 24.43 2.84
C VAL A 236 -11.76 24.47 3.38
N PRO A 237 -12.08 25.29 4.40
CA PRO A 237 -13.29 25.13 5.22
C PRO A 237 -14.59 25.52 4.51
N SER A 238 -14.49 26.25 3.40
CA SER A 238 -15.62 26.67 2.56
C SER A 238 -15.99 25.67 1.46
N TYR A 239 -15.16 24.65 1.20
CA TYR A 239 -15.39 23.77 0.07
C TYR A 239 -16.17 22.53 0.49
N ILE A 240 -17.28 22.32 -0.20
CA ILE A 240 -18.05 21.09 -0.16
C ILE A 240 -17.68 20.34 -1.45
N PHE A 241 -17.10 19.16 -1.29
CA PHE A 241 -16.71 18.32 -2.41
C PHE A 241 -17.93 17.48 -2.84
N ASN A 242 -18.87 18.13 -3.51
CA ASN A 242 -20.15 17.53 -3.90
C ASN A 242 -19.98 16.28 -4.78
N ASN A 243 -18.92 16.19 -5.58
CA ASN A 243 -18.75 15.09 -6.51
C ASN A 243 -17.87 13.95 -5.97
N VAL A 244 -17.30 14.10 -4.76
CA VAL A 244 -16.52 13.03 -4.13
C VAL A 244 -17.46 11.94 -3.64
N GLN A 245 -17.35 10.78 -4.30
CA GLN A 245 -18.10 9.57 -3.98
C GLN A 245 -17.27 8.53 -3.26
N SER A 246 -15.93 8.64 -3.30
CA SER A 246 -15.00 7.71 -2.67
C SER A 246 -13.97 8.44 -1.82
N PHE A 247 -13.80 8.02 -0.57
CA PHE A 247 -12.83 8.63 0.34
C PHE A 247 -11.98 7.56 1.04
N THR A 248 -10.66 7.71 0.92
CA THR A 248 -9.68 6.82 1.56
C THR A 248 -8.88 7.59 2.62
N LEU A 249 -8.79 7.04 3.82
CA LEU A 249 -8.02 7.61 4.93
C LEU A 249 -6.91 6.68 5.40
N VAL A 250 -5.70 7.20 5.53
CA VAL A 250 -4.55 6.45 6.02
C VAL A 250 -4.24 6.80 7.48
N ASN A 251 -4.22 5.80 8.35
CA ASN A 251 -3.85 5.86 9.77
C ASN A 251 -4.67 6.84 10.60
N LEU A 252 -5.99 6.68 10.62
CA LEU A 252 -6.86 7.52 11.45
C LEU A 252 -6.54 7.38 12.94
N GLU A 253 -5.91 8.42 13.51
CA GLU A 253 -5.57 8.49 14.94
C GLU A 253 -6.73 9.04 15.79
N ASP A 254 -7.40 10.09 15.29
CA ASP A 254 -8.42 10.83 16.03
C ASP A 254 -9.84 10.42 15.61
N LYS A 255 -10.59 10.02 16.63
CA LYS A 255 -11.86 9.32 16.53
C LYS A 255 -13.05 10.24 16.33
N ASN A 256 -12.90 11.56 16.48
CA ASN A 256 -14.03 12.49 16.43
C ASN A 256 -14.19 13.17 15.06
N GLN A 257 -13.40 12.76 14.06
CA GLN A 257 -13.32 13.46 12.78
C GLN A 257 -14.32 12.94 11.73
N ILE A 258 -14.82 11.70 11.87
CA ILE A 258 -15.64 11.07 10.83
C ILE A 258 -17.03 11.70 10.72
N ASN A 259 -17.62 12.12 11.85
CA ASN A 259 -18.91 12.81 11.84
C ASN A 259 -18.92 14.08 10.96
N GLN A 260 -17.74 14.68 10.71
CA GLN A 260 -17.60 15.86 9.87
C GLN A 260 -17.61 15.51 8.38
N PHE A 261 -17.41 14.24 7.99
CA PHE A 261 -17.32 13.86 6.58
C PHE A 261 -18.60 14.17 5.82
N LYS A 262 -19.77 14.03 6.45
CA LYS A 262 -21.06 14.39 5.83
C LYS A 262 -21.12 15.86 5.41
N LYS A 263 -20.45 16.76 6.14
CA LYS A 263 -20.39 18.18 5.82
C LYS A 263 -19.54 18.45 4.56
N TYR A 264 -18.43 17.73 4.41
CA TYR A 264 -17.47 17.95 3.32
C TYR A 264 -17.74 17.10 2.08
N PHE A 265 -18.36 15.93 2.26
CA PHE A 265 -18.58 14.91 1.24
C PHE A 265 -20.04 14.40 1.31
N PRO A 266 -21.03 15.24 0.93
CA PRO A 266 -22.45 14.90 1.09
C PRO A 266 -22.87 13.69 0.24
N ASN A 267 -22.18 13.43 -0.88
CA ASN A 267 -22.45 12.32 -1.79
C ASN A 267 -21.46 11.16 -1.62
N LEU A 268 -20.86 11.02 -0.45
CA LEU A 268 -19.89 9.96 -0.18
C LEU A 268 -20.56 8.59 -0.15
N ILE A 269 -20.22 7.72 -1.12
CA ILE A 269 -20.78 6.36 -1.26
C ILE A 269 -19.81 5.30 -0.71
N ARG A 270 -18.50 5.52 -0.86
CA ARG A 270 -17.45 4.59 -0.45
C ARG A 270 -16.51 5.24 0.57
N LEU A 271 -16.26 4.55 1.68
CA LEU A 271 -15.30 4.94 2.70
C LEU A 271 -14.32 3.79 2.95
N SER A 272 -13.03 4.07 2.79
CA SER A 272 -11.96 3.11 2.99
C SER A 272 -10.96 3.62 4.03
N PHE A 273 -10.62 2.77 5.01
CA PHE A 273 -9.53 3.04 5.95
C PHE A 273 -8.34 2.15 5.65
N TYR A 274 -7.15 2.74 5.63
CA TYR A 274 -5.89 2.03 5.48
C TYR A 274 -5.03 2.26 6.72
N TYR A 275 -4.61 1.19 7.38
CA TYR A 275 -3.75 1.24 8.56
C TYR A 275 -2.45 0.50 8.25
N ASP A 276 -1.37 1.26 8.08
CA ASP A 276 -0.01 0.71 8.00
C ASP A 276 0.55 0.34 9.39
N ILE A 277 0.01 0.97 10.43
CA ILE A 277 0.25 0.67 11.85
C ILE A 277 -0.80 -0.29 12.42
N PRO A 278 -0.49 -0.98 13.53
CA PRO A 278 -1.50 -1.69 14.32
C PRO A 278 -2.69 -0.81 14.71
N VAL A 279 -3.90 -1.32 14.53
CA VAL A 279 -5.14 -0.63 14.95
C VAL A 279 -5.82 -1.37 16.10
N ASP A 280 -6.24 -0.62 17.13
CA ASP A 280 -7.04 -1.16 18.23
C ASP A 280 -8.48 -1.41 17.75
N PHE A 281 -9.02 -2.60 17.98
CA PHE A 281 -10.39 -2.94 17.60
C PHE A 281 -11.43 -1.97 18.17
N CYS A 282 -11.19 -1.39 19.36
CA CYS A 282 -12.01 -0.32 19.93
C CYS A 282 -12.16 0.88 18.99
N VAL A 283 -11.12 1.20 18.22
CA VAL A 283 -11.13 2.31 17.27
C VAL A 283 -12.13 1.98 16.17
N LEU A 284 -12.03 0.78 15.59
CA LEU A 284 -12.95 0.31 14.55
C LEU A 284 -14.41 0.33 15.02
N CYS A 285 -14.70 -0.19 16.22
CA CYS A 285 -16.04 -0.15 16.83
C CYS A 285 -16.60 1.26 17.03
N ARG A 286 -15.77 2.30 17.13
CA ARG A 286 -16.25 3.69 17.23
C ARG A 286 -16.48 4.31 15.86
N ILE A 287 -15.66 3.91 14.89
CA ILE A 287 -15.76 4.37 13.50
C ILE A 287 -17.11 4.02 12.91
N ILE A 288 -17.61 2.80 13.14
CA ILE A 288 -18.86 2.31 12.54
C ILE A 288 -20.09 3.18 12.90
N ASN A 289 -20.13 3.70 14.13
CA ASN A 289 -21.22 4.58 14.60
C ASN A 289 -21.14 6.00 14.01
N GLN A 290 -20.03 6.34 13.36
CA GLN A 290 -19.80 7.67 12.78
C GLN A 290 -19.84 7.66 11.25
N ILE A 291 -19.99 6.49 10.63
CA ILE A 291 -20.04 6.39 9.17
C ILE A 291 -21.25 7.19 8.66
N PRO A 292 -21.06 8.13 7.70
CA PRO A 292 -22.17 8.88 7.12
C PRO A 292 -23.21 7.95 6.50
N SER A 293 -24.49 8.29 6.65
CA SER A 293 -25.61 7.49 6.14
C SER A 293 -25.66 7.34 4.61
N SER A 294 -24.87 8.13 3.89
CA SER A 294 -24.70 8.02 2.43
C SER A 294 -23.78 6.87 2.03
N VAL A 295 -22.93 6.39 2.94
CA VAL A 295 -21.91 5.38 2.65
C VAL A 295 -22.57 4.00 2.54
N LYS A 296 -22.50 3.44 1.34
CA LYS A 296 -22.97 2.08 1.02
C LYS A 296 -21.85 1.05 1.06
N ARG A 297 -20.62 1.49 0.81
CA ARG A 297 -19.44 0.62 0.73
C ARG A 297 -18.41 1.01 1.78
N PHE A 298 -18.10 0.08 2.67
CA PHE A 298 -17.15 0.31 3.75
C PHE A 298 -15.99 -0.68 3.72
N GLU A 299 -14.77 -0.17 3.79
CA GLU A 299 -13.57 -0.98 3.66
C GLU A 299 -12.55 -0.67 4.76
N ILE A 300 -11.95 -1.72 5.32
CA ILE A 300 -10.84 -1.61 6.26
C ILE A 300 -9.69 -2.44 5.73
N HIS A 301 -8.56 -1.80 5.52
CA HIS A 301 -7.29 -2.40 5.18
C HIS A 301 -6.37 -2.15 6.36
N CYS A 302 -5.84 -3.21 6.96
CA CYS A 302 -4.94 -3.05 8.09
C CYS A 302 -3.88 -4.13 8.09
N ARG A 303 -2.67 -3.75 8.50
CA ARG A 303 -1.57 -4.70 8.66
C ARG A 303 -1.78 -5.57 9.89
N HIS A 304 -2.26 -5.00 10.99
CA HIS A 304 -2.44 -5.70 12.25
C HIS A 304 -3.59 -5.09 13.07
N ILE A 305 -4.28 -5.94 13.83
CA ILE A 305 -5.32 -5.53 14.76
C ILE A 305 -4.97 -6.03 16.16
N HIS A 306 -5.00 -5.11 17.12
CA HIS A 306 -4.91 -5.47 18.51
C HIS A 306 -6.23 -6.08 18.99
N CYS A 307 -6.10 -7.20 19.70
CA CYS A 307 -7.22 -7.92 20.28
C CYS A 307 -8.09 -6.97 21.14
N PRO A 308 -9.43 -7.07 21.03
CA PRO A 308 -10.34 -6.24 21.81
C PRO A 308 -10.28 -6.49 23.33
N HIS A 309 -9.75 -7.62 23.79
CA HIS A 309 -9.71 -7.91 25.22
C HIS A 309 -8.67 -7.06 25.95
N ARG A 310 -9.13 -6.03 26.68
CA ARG A 310 -8.42 -5.44 27.82
C ARG A 310 -9.09 -5.92 29.10
N ASN A 311 -8.31 -6.55 29.98
CA ASN A 311 -8.74 -6.94 31.34
C ASN A 311 -9.95 -7.91 31.37
N GLY A 312 -10.01 -8.84 30.42
CA GLY A 312 -10.99 -9.95 30.43
C GLY A 312 -12.45 -9.59 30.16
N ARG A 313 -12.76 -8.35 29.74
CA ARG A 313 -14.12 -7.96 29.32
C ARG A 313 -14.23 -7.98 27.79
N GLN A 314 -15.25 -8.64 27.26
CA GLN A 314 -15.60 -8.57 25.85
C GLN A 314 -16.06 -7.15 25.49
N LEU A 315 -15.47 -6.55 24.47
CA LEU A 315 -15.80 -5.18 24.02
C LEU A 315 -17.14 -5.06 23.28
N ILE A 316 -17.81 -6.18 23.01
CA ILE A 316 -19.10 -6.26 22.31
C ILE A 316 -20.14 -5.32 22.93
N THR A 317 -20.09 -5.13 24.26
CA THR A 317 -20.98 -4.22 25.01
C THR A 317 -20.87 -2.73 24.63
N ARG A 318 -19.98 -2.35 23.70
CA ARG A 318 -19.78 -0.95 23.33
C ARG A 318 -20.38 -0.55 21.98
N ILE A 319 -20.83 -1.51 21.16
CA ILE A 319 -21.52 -1.17 19.92
C ILE A 319 -23.00 -0.97 20.27
N ASN A 320 -23.36 0.26 20.64
CA ASN A 320 -24.72 0.60 21.03
C ASN A 320 -25.60 1.03 19.86
N GLN A 321 -25.01 1.24 18.68
CA GLN A 321 -25.70 1.72 17.50
C GLN A 321 -25.40 0.76 16.35
N THR A 322 -26.42 0.56 15.51
CA THR A 322 -26.26 -0.20 14.26
C THR A 322 -26.15 0.80 13.11
N ASN A 323 -25.30 0.49 12.14
CA ASN A 323 -25.29 1.19 10.86
C ASN A 323 -26.21 0.45 9.90
N ASP A 324 -27.25 1.11 9.42
CA ASP A 324 -28.27 0.56 8.52
C ASP A 324 -28.04 0.96 7.06
N THR A 325 -26.87 1.49 6.73
CA THR A 325 -26.58 2.05 5.41
C THR A 325 -25.51 1.30 4.64
N VAL A 326 -24.55 0.68 5.34
CA VAL A 326 -23.48 -0.12 4.72
C VAL A 326 -24.07 -1.43 4.16
N GLU A 327 -23.97 -1.57 2.85
CA GLU A 327 -24.44 -2.73 2.08
C GLU A 327 -23.28 -3.66 1.71
N TYR A 328 -22.08 -3.12 1.49
CA TYR A 328 -20.86 -3.87 1.21
C TYR A 328 -19.79 -3.62 2.25
N PHE A 329 -19.25 -4.68 2.84
CA PHE A 329 -18.14 -4.61 3.78
C PHE A 329 -16.94 -5.42 3.30
N LEU A 330 -15.77 -4.77 3.23
CA LEU A 330 -14.49 -5.42 2.99
C LEU A 330 -13.55 -5.23 4.17
N PHE A 331 -12.90 -6.32 4.56
CA PHE A 331 -11.91 -6.31 5.61
C PHE A 331 -10.67 -7.07 5.17
N ASN A 332 -9.57 -6.36 4.99
CA ASN A 332 -8.33 -6.87 4.45
C ASN A 332 -7.20 -6.81 5.49
N MET A 333 -6.65 -7.99 5.80
CA MET A 333 -5.53 -8.22 6.70
C MET A 333 -4.45 -9.12 6.10
N VAL A 334 -4.22 -9.03 4.80
CA VAL A 334 -3.23 -9.87 4.10
C VAL A 334 -1.84 -9.74 4.72
N HIS A 335 -1.47 -8.53 5.13
CA HIS A 335 -0.17 -8.22 5.70
C HIS A 335 -0.05 -8.49 7.21
N SER A 336 -1.02 -9.22 7.78
CA SER A 336 -0.95 -9.72 9.16
C SER A 336 0.18 -10.73 9.30
N PHE A 337 1.27 -10.28 9.91
CA PHE A 337 2.38 -11.15 10.30
C PHE A 337 1.89 -12.13 11.39
N LYS A 338 2.55 -13.29 11.49
CA LYS A 338 2.27 -14.51 12.28
C LYS A 338 1.78 -14.36 13.75
N THR A 339 1.59 -13.16 14.29
CA THR A 339 1.24 -12.86 15.68
C THR A 339 -0.18 -12.32 15.86
N LEU A 340 -1.19 -12.93 15.24
CA LEU A 340 -2.52 -13.03 15.89
C LEU A 340 -2.53 -14.10 16.99
N ILE A 341 -1.38 -14.73 17.21
CA ILE A 341 -1.15 -15.85 18.10
C ILE A 341 -0.67 -15.29 19.46
N ASN A 342 -1.52 -15.47 20.48
CA ASN A 342 -1.21 -15.54 21.93
C ASN A 342 -1.36 -14.32 22.86
N ASN A 343 -1.49 -13.08 22.40
CA ASN A 343 -1.60 -11.96 23.36
C ASN A 343 -3.04 -11.62 23.80
N CYS A 344 -4.05 -12.33 23.30
CA CYS A 344 -5.31 -12.37 24.03
C CYS A 344 -5.03 -13.18 25.31
N PHE A 345 -4.88 -12.48 26.45
CA PHE A 345 -4.52 -13.02 27.78
C PHE A 345 -5.27 -14.29 28.22
N GLN A 346 -6.36 -14.64 27.53
CA GLN A 346 -7.25 -15.75 27.83
C GLN A 346 -7.10 -16.97 26.90
N GLY A 347 -6.14 -16.98 25.97
CA GLY A 347 -5.89 -18.16 25.11
C GLY A 347 -7.00 -18.48 24.11
N TYR A 348 -8.00 -17.61 23.94
CA TYR A 348 -9.08 -17.82 22.98
C TYR A 348 -8.58 -17.64 21.55
N ASN A 349 -8.36 -18.76 20.87
CA ASN A 349 -7.94 -18.80 19.47
C ASN A 349 -8.92 -18.11 18.50
N THR A 350 -10.17 -17.87 18.91
CA THR A 350 -11.26 -17.35 18.08
C THR A 350 -11.64 -15.89 18.35
N CYS A 351 -11.06 -15.24 19.36
CA CYS A 351 -11.49 -13.89 19.77
C CYS A 351 -11.53 -12.91 18.59
N PHE A 352 -10.50 -12.94 17.75
CA PHE A 352 -10.40 -12.05 16.61
C PHE A 352 -11.57 -12.24 15.61
N PHE A 353 -11.87 -13.49 15.27
CA PHE A 353 -12.94 -13.81 14.32
C PHE A 353 -14.31 -13.45 14.87
N ILE A 354 -14.59 -13.82 16.13
CA ILE A 354 -15.82 -13.43 16.85
C ILE A 354 -15.99 -11.90 16.81
N SER A 355 -14.91 -11.17 17.06
CA SER A 355 -14.94 -9.71 17.05
C SER A 355 -15.29 -9.13 15.69
N ILE A 356 -14.72 -9.66 14.59
CA ILE A 356 -15.13 -9.27 13.24
C ILE A 356 -16.60 -9.60 13.00
N ILE A 357 -17.04 -10.80 13.36
CA ILE A 357 -18.44 -11.22 13.17
C ILE A 357 -19.38 -10.27 13.91
N ASP A 358 -19.07 -9.91 15.15
CA ASP A 358 -19.85 -8.93 15.91
C ASP A 358 -19.78 -7.52 15.34
N PHE A 359 -18.64 -7.15 14.75
CA PHE A 359 -18.51 -5.90 14.01
C PHE A 359 -19.38 -5.90 12.75
N ILE A 360 -19.45 -7.00 12.00
CA ILE A 360 -20.36 -7.14 10.85
C ILE A 360 -21.81 -7.12 11.32
N LYS A 361 -22.12 -7.76 12.46
CA LYS A 361 -23.46 -7.66 13.05
C LYS A 361 -23.82 -6.19 13.28
N SER A 362 -22.91 -5.29 13.61
CA SER A 362 -23.28 -3.87 13.74
C SER A 362 -23.83 -3.21 12.46
N MET A 363 -23.65 -3.83 11.28
CA MET A 363 -24.16 -3.36 9.99
C MET A 363 -25.46 -4.08 9.62
N SER A 364 -26.63 -3.51 9.91
CA SER A 364 -27.91 -4.21 9.74
C SER A 364 -28.33 -4.42 8.28
N SER A 365 -27.84 -3.58 7.38
CA SER A 365 -28.16 -3.62 5.94
C SER A 365 -27.07 -4.29 5.08
N VAL A 366 -26.07 -4.93 5.70
CA VAL A 366 -24.99 -5.57 4.96
C VAL A 366 -25.52 -6.75 4.14
N GLN A 367 -25.21 -6.72 2.84
CA GLN A 367 -25.57 -7.73 1.85
C GLN A 367 -24.36 -8.55 1.41
N ASP A 368 -23.19 -7.91 1.38
CA ASP A 368 -21.95 -8.50 0.88
C ASP A 368 -20.82 -8.32 1.89
N VAL A 369 -20.17 -9.42 2.25
CA VAL A 369 -19.02 -9.42 3.16
C VAL A 369 -17.83 -10.08 2.48
N ARG A 370 -16.69 -9.38 2.42
CA ARG A 370 -15.43 -9.93 1.93
C ARG A 370 -14.34 -9.80 2.99
N LEU A 371 -13.83 -10.93 3.47
CA LEU A 371 -12.69 -10.98 4.38
C LEU A 371 -11.47 -11.48 3.61
N ILE A 372 -10.44 -10.65 3.49
CA ILE A 372 -9.16 -11.03 2.91
C ILE A 372 -8.18 -11.25 4.06
N ILE A 373 -7.81 -12.49 4.32
CA ILE A 373 -7.03 -12.90 5.49
C ILE A 373 -5.82 -13.73 5.08
N ASN A 374 -4.81 -13.74 5.95
CA ASN A 374 -3.65 -14.61 5.80
C ASN A 374 -4.07 -16.10 5.98
N GLU A 375 -3.45 -17.00 5.21
CA GLU A 375 -3.67 -18.46 5.25
C GLU A 375 -3.66 -19.05 6.66
N TYR A 376 -2.77 -18.57 7.54
CA TYR A 376 -2.65 -19.06 8.92
C TYR A 376 -3.88 -18.79 9.78
N ASN A 377 -4.70 -17.80 9.40
CA ASN A 377 -5.93 -17.46 10.12
C ASN A 377 -7.17 -18.09 9.50
N MET A 378 -7.06 -18.71 8.31
CA MET A 378 -8.21 -19.27 7.60
C MET A 378 -8.96 -20.30 8.44
N LYS A 379 -8.24 -21.25 9.06
CA LYS A 379 -8.84 -22.30 9.93
C LYS A 379 -9.66 -21.70 11.08
N LYS A 380 -9.26 -20.53 11.60
CA LYS A 380 -9.97 -19.83 12.70
C LYS A 380 -11.24 -19.11 12.21
N CYS A 381 -11.33 -18.80 10.92
CA CYS A 381 -12.48 -18.17 10.29
C CYS A 381 -13.48 -19.18 9.71
N LEU A 382 -13.23 -20.48 9.84
CA LEU A 382 -14.10 -21.56 9.35
C LEU A 382 -14.96 -22.17 10.48
N ASP A 383 -15.37 -21.34 11.46
CA ASP A 383 -16.31 -21.74 12.50
C ASP A 383 -17.75 -21.64 11.97
N ILE A 384 -18.41 -22.78 11.80
CA ILE A 384 -19.77 -22.90 11.25
C ILE A 384 -20.78 -22.16 12.13
N ASN A 385 -20.65 -22.24 13.45
CA ASN A 385 -21.67 -21.72 14.37
C ASN A 385 -21.72 -20.20 14.31
N GLU A 386 -20.56 -19.54 14.22
CA GLU A 386 -20.47 -18.09 14.10
C GLU A 386 -21.05 -17.59 12.77
N TRP A 387 -20.79 -18.29 11.67
CA TRP A 387 -21.40 -17.95 10.37
C TRP A 387 -22.91 -18.16 10.37
N LYS A 388 -23.42 -19.27 10.92
CA LYS A 388 -24.87 -19.51 11.06
C LYS A 388 -25.52 -18.39 11.86
N ASN A 389 -24.93 -18.03 13.00
CA ASN A 389 -25.40 -16.93 13.84
C ASN A 389 -25.42 -15.60 13.06
N LEU A 390 -24.36 -15.27 12.33
CA LEU A 390 -24.33 -14.06 11.49
C LEU A 390 -25.46 -14.06 10.46
N VAL A 391 -25.66 -15.18 9.76
CA VAL A 391 -26.70 -15.35 8.75
C VAL A 391 -28.10 -15.22 9.35
N ASP A 392 -28.37 -15.88 10.47
CA ASP A 392 -29.63 -15.82 11.20
C ASP A 392 -29.96 -14.37 11.58
N MET A 393 -28.96 -13.64 12.10
CA MET A 393 -29.13 -12.26 12.52
C MET A 393 -29.27 -11.29 11.34
N ARG A 394 -28.62 -11.54 10.20
CA ARG A 394 -28.55 -10.60 9.08
C ARG A 394 -29.35 -11.12 7.88
N ARG A 395 -30.64 -10.79 7.85
CA ARG A 395 -31.60 -11.20 6.81
C ARG A 395 -31.25 -10.73 5.39
N GLN A 396 -30.50 -9.63 5.27
CA GLN A 396 -30.12 -9.06 3.98
C GLN A 396 -28.82 -9.65 3.42
N LEU A 397 -28.06 -10.40 4.22
CA LEU A 397 -26.80 -11.00 3.81
C LEU A 397 -27.05 -12.02 2.69
N LYS A 398 -26.37 -11.81 1.56
CA LYS A 398 -26.44 -12.62 0.34
C LYS A 398 -25.12 -13.33 0.08
N ASN A 399 -24.01 -12.59 0.11
CA ASN A 399 -22.70 -13.11 -0.28
C ASN A 399 -21.67 -12.94 0.83
N MET A 400 -20.90 -14.00 1.05
CA MET A 400 -19.76 -14.02 1.94
C MET A 400 -18.56 -14.62 1.22
N THR A 401 -17.46 -13.87 1.18
CA THR A 401 -16.22 -14.30 0.54
C THR A 401 -15.09 -14.27 1.54
N LEU A 402 -14.47 -15.42 1.80
CA LEU A 402 -13.17 -15.51 2.44
C LEU A 402 -12.11 -15.60 1.34
N GLN A 403 -11.10 -14.75 1.38
CA GLN A 403 -10.03 -14.77 0.39
C GLN A 403 -8.67 -14.87 1.09
N THR A 404 -7.78 -15.68 0.53
CA THR A 404 -6.37 -15.70 0.89
C THR A 404 -5.51 -15.19 -0.27
N VAL A 405 -4.38 -14.56 0.04
CA VAL A 405 -3.46 -14.02 -0.99
C VAL A 405 -2.39 -15.03 -1.41
N ARG A 406 -2.12 -16.05 -0.58
CA ARG A 406 -1.25 -17.17 -0.97
C ARG A 406 -2.08 -18.32 -1.48
N ARG A 407 -1.61 -18.94 -2.58
CA ARG A 407 -2.14 -20.22 -3.04
C ARG A 407 -1.97 -21.21 -1.90
N MET A 408 -3.08 -21.64 -1.31
CA MET A 408 -3.05 -22.76 -0.39
C MET A 408 -2.61 -23.97 -1.20
N SER A 409 -1.54 -24.65 -0.80
CA SER A 409 -1.34 -26.05 -1.20
C SER A 409 -2.65 -26.77 -0.91
N GLN A 410 -3.26 -27.42 -1.90
CA GLN A 410 -4.63 -27.97 -1.88
C GLN A 410 -4.95 -28.68 -0.54
N ASP A 411 -5.37 -27.92 0.47
CA ASP A 411 -5.65 -28.46 1.80
C ASP A 411 -7.07 -29.03 1.71
N ILE A 412 -7.12 -30.34 1.50
CA ILE A 412 -8.37 -31.11 1.39
C ILE A 412 -9.29 -30.79 2.58
N GLN A 413 -8.72 -30.60 3.78
CA GLN A 413 -9.48 -30.28 4.99
C GLN A 413 -10.21 -28.94 4.89
N ILE A 414 -9.59 -27.92 4.29
CA ILE A 414 -10.22 -26.61 4.11
C ILE A 414 -11.34 -26.71 3.09
N THR A 415 -11.10 -27.40 1.98
CA THR A 415 -12.13 -27.59 0.94
C THR A 415 -13.35 -28.34 1.49
N GLU A 416 -13.13 -29.39 2.28
CA GLU A 416 -14.21 -30.12 2.97
C GLU A 416 -14.95 -29.23 3.95
N LYS A 417 -14.24 -28.46 4.78
CA LYS A 417 -14.85 -27.55 5.76
C LYS A 417 -15.67 -26.45 5.10
N VAL A 418 -15.21 -25.91 3.96
CA VAL A 418 -15.96 -24.91 3.18
C VAL A 418 -17.25 -25.50 2.63
N ARG A 419 -17.22 -26.74 2.11
CA ARG A 419 -18.44 -27.44 1.66
C ARG A 419 -19.39 -27.70 2.82
N GLU A 420 -18.87 -28.07 3.99
CA GLU A 420 -19.67 -28.25 5.22
C GLU A 420 -20.35 -26.94 5.64
N ILE A 421 -19.61 -25.82 5.67
CA ILE A 421 -20.16 -24.48 5.95
C ILE A 421 -21.25 -24.13 4.93
N GLN A 422 -20.98 -24.24 3.63
CA GLN A 422 -21.96 -23.92 2.59
C GLN A 422 -23.24 -24.75 2.75
N LYS A 423 -23.11 -26.06 3.05
CA LYS A 423 -24.24 -26.95 3.31
C LYS A 423 -25.03 -26.47 4.52
N GLU A 424 -24.37 -26.21 5.64
CA GLU A 424 -25.02 -25.77 6.88
C GLU A 424 -25.69 -24.40 6.73
N LEU A 425 -25.07 -23.45 6.06
CA LEU A 425 -25.66 -22.14 5.79
C LEU A 425 -26.88 -22.24 4.89
N SER A 426 -26.89 -23.16 3.92
CA SER A 426 -28.05 -23.39 3.06
C SER A 426 -29.29 -23.91 3.82
N THR A 427 -29.09 -24.57 4.98
CA THR A 427 -30.20 -24.99 5.86
C THR A 427 -30.86 -23.81 6.55
N VAL A 428 -30.10 -22.74 6.78
CA VAL A 428 -30.59 -21.50 7.40
C VAL A 428 -31.19 -20.58 6.33
N ARG A 429 -30.51 -20.42 5.20
CA ARG A 429 -30.97 -19.62 4.06
C ARG A 429 -30.38 -20.14 2.75
N GLN A 430 -31.25 -20.66 1.89
CA GLN A 430 -30.86 -21.28 0.62
C GLN A 430 -30.17 -20.33 -0.36
N THR A 431 -30.41 -19.02 -0.27
CA THR A 431 -29.89 -18.01 -1.19
C THR A 431 -28.50 -17.49 -0.83
N ILE A 432 -27.86 -18.02 0.22
CA ILE A 432 -26.56 -17.52 0.66
C ILE A 432 -25.42 -18.19 -0.10
N GLU A 433 -24.57 -17.35 -0.69
CA GLU A 433 -23.33 -17.78 -1.31
C GLU A 433 -22.17 -17.59 -0.32
N PHE A 434 -21.47 -18.68 -0.01
CA PHE A 434 -20.25 -18.68 0.78
C PHE A 434 -19.11 -19.21 -0.09
N GLN A 435 -18.15 -18.33 -0.40
CA GLN A 435 -17.04 -18.63 -1.30
C GLN A 435 -15.71 -18.50 -0.57
N VAL A 436 -14.78 -19.40 -0.87
CA VAL A 436 -13.38 -19.29 -0.46
C VAL A 436 -12.51 -19.20 -1.71
N ILE A 437 -11.77 -18.10 -1.84
CA ILE A 437 -10.95 -17.75 -3.02
C ILE A 437 -9.46 -17.81 -2.69
#